data_AF-B8AAL3-F1
#
_entry.id   AF-B8AAL3-F1
#
_cell.length_a   1.000
_cell.length_b   1.000
_cell.length_c   1.000
_cell.angle_alpha   90.00
_cell.angle_beta   90.00
_cell.angle_gamma   90.00
#
_symmetry.space_group_name_H-M   'P 1'
#
loop_
_entity.id
_entity.type
_entity.pdbx_description
1 polymer ?
#
loop_
_entity_poly.entity_id
_entity_poly.type
_entity_poly.pdbx_seq_one_letter_code
_entity_poly.pdbx_strand_id
1 'polypeptide(L)'
;MELRKRPRPRRVDPDFVSSPPASLLLPPPRKRARRQAAPPAAPAPAPAPARPSPAARRRPTCARVIIQSPVAGLQPSVCCPCEAPLRACRLPRASFLARRRPPFDWYEADMWTEVAKYLFGAELVRLSSTCRWFRRLLADEFIWRHAFLRDLSLLPAAADRYPPRPLHRSWRLLYAAAFNGAHSYWFRRSSRHIGAYRIGGFLLESPYMLLTAKLAVPQWLPPQEDGPQIAIEMTGACVLPNARPGIWITDFHLVRCPNCTLNKCAGVLQVLDARHCELFLEQGFWNGTWEYEDLGDHYNDEETPTAACAIFNASTRAHESISCVLHSKSWVRRCDDPQPKAHCRPYAVALNSNLLSNSNQGLVSRFQAMRDTTGNGQIVSIRITQQIY
;
A
#
# COMPACT_ATOMS: atom_id res chain seq x y z
N MET A 1 -37.70 8.18 -63.84
CA MET A 1 -36.89 7.68 -64.97
C MET A 1 -35.63 8.52 -65.07
N GLU A 2 -34.47 7.85 -65.15
CA GLU A 2 -33.13 8.29 -65.61
C GLU A 2 -32.49 9.52 -64.91
N LEU A 3 -31.65 9.39 -63.88
CA LEU A 3 -30.24 8.92 -63.86
C LEU A 3 -29.32 9.52 -64.93
N ARG A 4 -28.80 10.73 -64.69
CA ARG A 4 -27.53 11.19 -65.27
C ARG A 4 -26.40 11.04 -64.25
N LYS A 5 -25.50 10.10 -64.52
CA LYS A 5 -24.30 9.78 -63.72
C LYS A 5 -23.34 10.98 -63.69
N ARG A 6 -23.03 11.49 -62.49
CA ARG A 6 -21.88 12.37 -62.26
C ARG A 6 -20.62 11.52 -62.05
N PRO A 7 -19.47 11.83 -62.68
CA PRO A 7 -18.24 11.09 -62.49
C PRO A 7 -17.64 11.36 -61.10
N ARG A 8 -17.24 10.28 -60.41
CA ARG A 8 -16.54 10.34 -59.12
C ARG A 8 -15.05 10.64 -59.34
N PRO A 9 -14.41 11.49 -58.52
CA PRO A 9 -12.96 11.69 -58.58
C PRO A 9 -12.20 10.44 -58.11
N ARG A 10 -11.13 10.11 -58.82
CA ARG A 10 -10.22 9.00 -58.51
C ARG A 10 -9.49 9.26 -57.18
N ARG A 11 -9.49 8.25 -56.30
CA ARG A 11 -8.58 8.14 -55.16
C ARG A 11 -7.15 8.11 -55.66
N VAL A 12 -6.30 8.90 -55.04
CA VAL A 12 -4.85 8.86 -55.18
C VAL A 12 -4.31 8.25 -53.89
N ASP A 13 -3.81 7.02 -53.97
CA ASP A 13 -2.87 6.46 -53.00
C ASP A 13 -1.48 6.98 -53.33
N PRO A 14 -0.73 7.51 -52.37
CA PRO A 14 0.71 7.69 -52.52
C PRO A 14 1.45 6.78 -51.54
N ASP A 15 1.70 5.53 -51.97
CA ASP A 15 2.86 4.79 -51.49
C ASP A 15 3.98 4.98 -52.53
N PHE A 16 5.00 5.76 -52.19
CA PHE A 16 6.43 5.47 -52.39
C PHE A 16 7.28 6.73 -52.18
N VAL A 17 8.55 6.48 -51.82
CA VAL A 17 9.71 7.41 -51.82
C VAL A 17 10.16 7.89 -50.42
N SER A 18 11.11 7.09 -49.90
CA SER A 18 12.43 7.51 -49.40
C SER A 18 12.70 7.58 -47.89
N SER A 19 13.30 6.51 -47.40
CA SER A 19 14.24 6.53 -46.27
C SER A 19 15.50 7.35 -46.62
N PRO A 20 16.04 8.18 -45.71
CA PRO A 20 17.35 8.80 -45.87
C PRO A 20 18.49 7.89 -45.35
N PRO A 21 19.75 8.16 -45.73
CA PRO A 21 20.78 7.14 -45.93
C PRO A 21 21.64 6.84 -44.69
N ALA A 22 22.16 5.62 -44.66
CA ALA A 22 23.26 5.19 -43.81
C ALA A 22 24.61 5.55 -44.45
N SER A 23 25.52 6.13 -43.67
CA SER A 23 27.00 6.25 -43.76
C SER A 23 27.36 7.60 -43.12
N LEU A 24 28.13 7.74 -42.04
CA LEU A 24 29.52 7.36 -41.77
C LEU A 24 29.67 7.46 -40.24
N LEU A 25 30.26 6.52 -39.52
CA LEU A 25 31.67 6.58 -39.10
C LEU A 25 32.02 5.27 -38.38
N LEU A 26 32.96 4.53 -38.97
CA LEU A 26 33.66 3.40 -38.35
C LEU A 26 34.40 3.85 -37.07
N PRO A 27 34.44 3.04 -36.01
CA PRO A 27 35.30 3.29 -34.87
C PRO A 27 36.77 3.01 -35.22
N PRO A 28 37.73 3.75 -34.64
CA PRO A 28 39.15 3.56 -34.94
C PRO A 28 39.68 2.23 -34.37
N PRO A 29 40.78 1.68 -34.94
CA PRO A 29 41.34 0.42 -34.50
C PRO A 29 41.94 0.53 -33.09
N ARG A 30 41.67 -0.48 -32.26
CA ARG A 30 42.23 -0.65 -30.92
C ARG A 30 43.76 -0.69 -31.00
N LYS A 31 44.43 0.42 -30.62
CA LYS A 31 45.86 0.41 -30.29
C LYS A 31 46.05 -0.37 -28.99
N ARG A 32 46.83 -1.45 -29.07
CA ARG A 32 47.28 -2.27 -27.95
C ARG A 32 48.12 -1.39 -27.01
N ALA A 33 47.61 -1.09 -25.82
CA ALA A 33 48.38 -0.40 -24.79
C ALA A 33 49.48 -1.35 -24.25
N ARG A 34 50.72 -0.90 -24.39
CA ARG A 34 51.93 -1.51 -23.82
C ARG A 34 51.84 -1.41 -22.29
N ARG A 35 52.00 -2.52 -21.57
CA ARG A 35 52.15 -2.53 -20.10
C ARG A 35 53.28 -1.58 -19.71
N GLN A 36 52.95 -0.51 -18.98
CA GLN A 36 53.94 0.26 -18.22
C GLN A 36 53.90 -0.22 -16.76
N ALA A 37 55.09 -0.47 -16.21
CA ALA A 37 55.29 -0.97 -14.87
C ALA A 37 54.87 0.08 -13.82
N ALA A 38 54.29 -0.38 -12.72
CA ALA A 38 53.97 0.45 -11.57
C ALA A 38 55.26 0.90 -10.85
N PRO A 39 55.35 2.15 -10.36
CA PRO A 39 56.40 2.56 -9.43
C PRO A 39 56.21 1.92 -8.05
N PRO A 40 57.29 1.71 -7.28
CA PRO A 40 57.27 0.94 -6.04
C PRO A 40 56.51 1.65 -4.91
N ALA A 41 55.87 0.85 -4.06
CA ALA A 41 55.16 1.30 -2.88
C ALA A 41 56.12 1.91 -1.83
N ALA A 42 55.70 3.03 -1.21
CA ALA A 42 56.35 3.63 -0.06
C ALA A 42 56.16 2.75 1.20
N PRO A 43 57.09 2.79 2.19
CA PRO A 43 57.09 1.86 3.31
C PRO A 43 56.00 2.19 4.34
N ALA A 44 55.46 1.13 4.96
CA ALA A 44 54.43 1.21 5.98
C ALA A 44 54.95 1.82 7.30
N PRO A 45 54.15 2.64 8.01
CA PRO A 45 54.50 3.09 9.36
C PRO A 45 54.33 1.96 10.39
N ALA A 46 55.18 1.99 11.41
CA ALA A 46 55.31 1.00 12.49
C ALA A 46 54.04 0.84 13.37
N PRO A 47 53.84 -0.33 14.01
CA PRO A 47 52.63 -0.61 14.78
C PRO A 47 52.60 0.14 16.12
N ALA A 48 51.47 0.79 16.40
CA ALA A 48 51.17 1.40 17.70
C ALA A 48 50.71 0.33 18.72
N PRO A 49 50.95 0.53 20.03
CA PRO A 49 50.78 -0.48 21.05
C PRO A 49 49.31 -0.82 21.35
N ALA A 50 49.08 -2.08 21.73
CA ALA A 50 47.77 -2.67 21.97
C ALA A 50 46.96 -1.92 23.04
N ARG A 51 45.72 -1.54 22.68
CA ARG A 51 44.67 -1.11 23.61
C ARG A 51 43.67 -2.25 23.86
N PRO A 52 43.11 -2.34 25.07
CA PRO A 52 42.41 -3.53 25.56
C PRO A 52 41.07 -3.76 24.85
N SER A 53 40.75 -5.05 24.66
CA SER A 53 39.53 -5.55 24.03
C SER A 53 38.25 -5.00 24.65
N PRO A 54 37.29 -4.48 23.87
CA PRO A 54 35.96 -4.20 24.39
C PRO A 54 35.19 -5.50 24.53
N ALA A 55 34.66 -5.72 25.74
CA ALA A 55 33.76 -6.80 26.09
C ALA A 55 32.60 -6.93 25.07
N ALA A 56 32.23 -8.18 24.79
CA ALA A 56 31.15 -8.56 23.89
C ALA A 56 29.85 -7.81 24.22
N ARG A 57 29.52 -6.77 23.43
CA ARG A 57 28.20 -6.16 23.42
C ARG A 57 27.22 -7.15 22.81
N ARG A 58 26.37 -7.75 23.65
CA ARG A 58 25.17 -8.46 23.24
C ARG A 58 24.39 -7.59 22.25
N ARG A 59 24.12 -8.13 21.05
CA ARG A 59 23.17 -7.54 20.11
C ARG A 59 21.81 -7.40 20.81
N PRO A 60 21.13 -6.23 20.77
CA PRO A 60 19.76 -6.16 21.24
C PRO A 60 18.90 -7.05 20.33
N THR A 61 18.22 -7.99 20.98
CA THR A 61 17.23 -8.89 20.38
C THR A 61 16.14 -8.06 19.72
N CYS A 62 15.90 -8.32 18.44
CA CYS A 62 14.83 -7.70 17.67
C CYS A 62 13.48 -8.11 18.26
N ALA A 63 12.82 -7.22 19.01
CA ALA A 63 11.46 -7.43 19.45
C ALA A 63 10.54 -7.36 18.22
N ARG A 64 10.03 -8.53 17.78
CA ARG A 64 8.92 -8.59 16.81
C ARG A 64 7.68 -8.05 17.51
N VAL A 65 7.31 -6.82 17.22
CA VAL A 65 5.97 -6.32 17.54
C VAL A 65 5.02 -6.94 16.52
N ILE A 66 4.23 -7.90 16.97
CA ILE A 66 3.15 -8.52 16.21
C ILE A 66 2.05 -7.46 16.06
N ILE A 67 1.75 -7.08 14.81
CA ILE A 67 0.56 -6.29 14.48
C ILE A 67 -0.64 -7.18 14.79
N GLN A 68 -1.34 -6.92 15.89
CA GLN A 68 -2.57 -7.62 16.24
C GLN A 68 -3.70 -7.13 15.33
N SER A 69 -4.26 -8.05 14.55
CA SER A 69 -5.53 -7.88 13.84
C SER A 69 -6.68 -8.02 14.83
N PRO A 70 -7.73 -7.17 14.81
CA PRO A 70 -8.86 -7.28 15.71
C PRO A 70 -9.85 -8.30 15.14
N VAL A 71 -9.54 -9.59 15.27
CA VAL A 71 -10.56 -10.63 15.22
C VAL A 71 -10.52 -11.34 16.57
N ALA A 72 -11.55 -11.06 17.37
CA ALA A 72 -11.72 -11.64 18.69
C ALA A 72 -11.81 -13.17 18.58
N GLY A 73 -11.04 -13.85 19.42
CA GLY A 73 -11.28 -15.24 19.79
C GLY A 73 -10.56 -16.29 18.96
N LEU A 74 -9.22 -16.36 19.07
CA LEU A 74 -8.44 -17.60 19.14
C LEU A 74 -7.02 -17.20 19.60
N GLN A 75 -6.66 -17.55 20.84
CA GLN A 75 -5.34 -17.21 21.38
C GLN A 75 -4.24 -18.04 20.69
N PRO A 76 -3.10 -17.43 20.32
CA PRO A 76 -1.93 -18.20 19.89
C PRO A 76 -1.25 -18.83 21.11
N SER A 77 -1.20 -20.16 21.14
CA SER A 77 -0.39 -20.90 22.11
C SER A 77 1.10 -20.61 21.87
N VAL A 78 1.75 -20.17 22.94
CA VAL A 78 3.20 -19.96 23.01
C VAL A 78 3.85 -21.33 23.17
N CYS A 79 4.69 -21.73 22.21
CA CYS A 79 5.64 -22.83 22.43
C CYS A 79 7.06 -22.26 22.47
N CYS A 80 7.63 -22.27 23.67
CA CYS A 80 9.06 -22.10 23.92
C CYS A 80 9.90 -23.23 23.26
N PRO A 81 11.19 -22.99 23.00
CA PRO A 81 12.06 -23.94 22.31
C PRO A 81 12.60 -24.99 23.29
N CYS A 82 12.34 -26.27 23.04
CA CYS A 82 13.05 -27.35 23.71
C CYS A 82 14.31 -27.72 22.91
N GLU A 83 15.47 -27.27 23.39
CA GLU A 83 16.72 -27.97 23.19
C GLU A 83 16.76 -29.18 24.14
N ALA A 84 16.95 -30.40 23.61
CA ALA A 84 17.86 -31.41 24.18
C ALA A 84 17.86 -32.71 23.35
N PRO A 85 18.96 -33.50 23.39
CA PRO A 85 19.31 -34.50 22.38
C PRO A 85 19.09 -35.93 22.87
N LEU A 86 18.56 -36.85 22.05
CA LEU A 86 18.64 -38.29 22.37
C LEU A 86 18.83 -39.18 21.13
N ARG A 87 20.07 -39.68 21.07
CA ARG A 87 20.58 -41.00 20.67
C ARG A 87 19.65 -41.99 19.96
N ALA A 88 20.30 -42.65 19.00
CA ALA A 88 19.89 -43.85 18.29
C ALA A 88 19.27 -44.94 19.17
N CYS A 89 18.05 -45.35 18.81
CA CYS A 89 17.51 -46.67 19.12
C CYS A 89 17.31 -47.42 17.80
N ARG A 90 18.14 -48.44 17.56
CA ARG A 90 17.94 -49.44 16.52
C ARG A 90 16.86 -50.42 16.99
N LEU A 91 15.75 -50.50 16.28
CA LEU A 91 14.78 -51.60 16.36
C LEU A 91 14.41 -52.06 14.93
N PRO A 92 13.96 -53.32 14.76
CA PRO A 92 14.33 -54.17 13.63
C PRO A 92 13.61 -53.77 12.33
N ARG A 93 14.27 -54.03 11.20
CA ARG A 93 13.65 -54.04 9.87
C ARG A 93 12.56 -55.13 9.83
N ALA A 94 11.36 -54.78 10.26
CA ALA A 94 10.16 -55.49 9.84
C ALA A 94 9.90 -55.08 8.39
N SER A 95 10.18 -55.99 7.47
CA SER A 95 9.68 -55.97 6.09
C SER A 95 8.16 -56.12 6.13
N PHE A 96 7.47 -55.04 6.53
CA PHE A 96 6.08 -54.86 6.21
C PHE A 96 6.01 -54.74 4.70
N LEU A 97 5.47 -55.79 4.07
CA LEU A 97 4.89 -55.72 2.74
C LEU A 97 4.14 -54.40 2.66
N ALA A 98 4.69 -53.48 1.87
CA ALA A 98 4.01 -52.27 1.49
C ALA A 98 2.77 -52.73 0.70
N ARG A 99 1.67 -53.01 1.40
CA ARG A 99 0.35 -52.74 0.85
C ARG A 99 0.49 -51.32 0.36
N ARG A 100 0.53 -51.15 -0.97
CA ARG A 100 0.31 -49.86 -1.60
C ARG A 100 -1.00 -49.38 -0.99
N ARG A 101 -0.90 -48.54 0.05
CA ARG A 101 -1.98 -47.62 0.35
C ARG A 101 -2.30 -46.99 -1.00
N PRO A 102 -3.59 -46.83 -1.38
CA PRO A 102 -3.89 -45.93 -2.47
C PRO A 102 -3.05 -44.67 -2.20
N PRO A 103 -2.32 -44.11 -3.18
CA PRO A 103 -1.70 -42.82 -2.96
C PRO A 103 -2.82 -41.95 -2.40
N PHE A 104 -2.64 -41.46 -1.17
CA PHE A 104 -3.57 -40.54 -0.53
C PHE A 104 -4.00 -39.55 -1.62
N ASP A 105 -5.25 -39.61 -2.08
CA ASP A 105 -5.56 -39.11 -3.43
C ASP A 105 -5.13 -37.65 -3.49
N TRP A 106 -4.11 -37.37 -4.30
CA TRP A 106 -3.38 -36.13 -4.25
C TRP A 106 -4.30 -35.05 -4.83
N TYR A 107 -5.10 -34.48 -3.93
CA TYR A 107 -5.65 -33.14 -3.95
C TYR A 107 -6.70 -32.93 -5.06
N GLU A 108 -7.99 -33.02 -4.72
CA GLU A 108 -9.00 -32.29 -5.48
C GLU A 108 -8.55 -30.82 -5.54
N ALA A 109 -8.07 -30.40 -6.72
CA ALA A 109 -7.48 -29.09 -6.91
C ALA A 109 -8.48 -28.00 -6.49
N ASP A 110 -9.76 -28.25 -6.70
CA ASP A 110 -10.87 -27.38 -6.30
C ASP A 110 -10.93 -27.22 -4.78
N MET A 111 -10.89 -28.31 -4.01
CA MET A 111 -10.90 -28.27 -2.56
C MET A 111 -9.72 -27.46 -2.01
N TRP A 112 -8.51 -27.70 -2.53
CA TRP A 112 -7.33 -26.98 -2.07
C TRP A 112 -7.27 -25.54 -2.55
N THR A 113 -7.89 -25.23 -3.69
CA THR A 113 -8.11 -23.86 -4.13
C THR A 113 -9.00 -23.12 -3.14
N GLU A 114 -10.12 -23.72 -2.72
CA GLU A 114 -10.97 -23.14 -1.69
C GLU A 114 -10.25 -22.99 -0.35
N VAL A 115 -9.51 -24.00 0.12
CA VAL A 115 -8.72 -23.88 1.35
C VAL A 115 -7.70 -22.74 1.24
N ALA A 116 -6.97 -22.65 0.12
CA ALA A 116 -5.94 -21.63 -0.08
C ALA A 116 -6.51 -20.21 -0.06
N LYS A 117 -7.73 -19.98 -0.57
CA LYS A 117 -8.40 -18.66 -0.52
C LYS A 117 -8.57 -18.11 0.90
N TYR A 118 -8.53 -18.94 1.93
CA TYR A 118 -8.69 -18.53 3.33
C TYR A 118 -7.38 -18.50 4.13
N LEU A 119 -6.25 -18.84 3.51
CA LEU A 119 -4.93 -18.70 4.11
C LEU A 119 -4.40 -17.26 3.98
N PHE A 120 -3.62 -16.80 4.96
CA PHE A 120 -2.89 -15.54 4.87
C PHE A 120 -1.66 -15.68 3.96
N GLY A 121 -1.15 -14.56 3.43
CA GLY A 121 -0.01 -14.58 2.50
C GLY A 121 1.22 -15.36 3.01
N ALA A 122 1.55 -15.23 4.30
CA ALA A 122 2.66 -15.98 4.89
C ALA A 122 2.42 -17.49 4.92
N GLU A 123 1.16 -17.92 5.07
CA GLU A 123 0.76 -19.34 5.02
C GLU A 123 0.77 -19.86 3.59
N LEU A 124 0.30 -19.07 2.62
CA LEU A 124 0.39 -19.40 1.20
C LEU A 124 1.85 -19.60 0.76
N VAL A 125 2.75 -18.70 1.16
CA VAL A 125 4.19 -18.85 0.86
C VAL A 125 4.74 -20.11 1.51
N ARG A 126 4.43 -20.38 2.79
CA ARG A 126 4.84 -21.62 3.46
C ARG A 126 4.31 -22.86 2.75
N LEU A 127 3.03 -22.87 2.37
CA LEU A 127 2.40 -23.97 1.65
C LEU A 127 3.08 -24.23 0.30
N SER A 128 3.40 -23.18 -0.46
CA SER A 128 4.11 -23.26 -1.75
C SER A 128 5.51 -23.88 -1.65
N SER A 129 6.12 -23.83 -0.46
CA SER A 129 7.45 -24.38 -0.19
C SER A 129 7.44 -25.87 0.15
N THR A 130 6.28 -26.46 0.46
CA THR A 130 6.18 -27.85 0.92
C THR A 130 6.41 -28.87 -0.19
N CYS A 131 5.85 -28.65 -1.38
CA CYS A 131 6.00 -29.55 -2.53
C CYS A 131 5.77 -28.85 -3.88
N ARG A 132 6.18 -29.51 -4.98
CA ARG A 132 6.01 -28.97 -6.34
C ARG A 132 4.54 -28.80 -6.76
N TRP A 133 3.64 -29.62 -6.23
CA TRP A 133 2.22 -29.54 -6.55
C TRP A 133 1.60 -28.26 -5.98
N PHE A 134 1.78 -27.99 -4.68
CA PHE A 134 1.33 -26.73 -4.07
C PHE A 134 1.96 -25.49 -4.69
N ARG A 135 3.24 -25.57 -5.09
CA ARG A 135 3.88 -24.47 -5.83
C ARG A 135 3.17 -24.16 -7.15
N ARG A 136 2.68 -25.18 -7.86
CA ARG A 136 1.91 -25.01 -9.10
C ARG A 136 0.49 -24.52 -8.84
N LEU A 137 -0.20 -25.08 -7.83
CA LEU A 137 -1.51 -24.60 -7.41
C LEU A 137 -1.47 -23.10 -7.07
N LEU A 138 -0.51 -22.69 -6.26
CA LEU A 138 -0.34 -21.30 -5.83
C LEU A 138 0.33 -20.39 -6.88
N ALA A 139 0.59 -20.90 -8.08
CA ALA A 139 0.87 -20.05 -9.23
C ALA A 139 -0.43 -19.45 -9.82
N ASP A 140 -1.60 -19.97 -9.44
CA ASP A 140 -2.89 -19.43 -9.87
C ASP A 140 -3.14 -18.04 -9.27
N GLU A 141 -3.27 -17.06 -10.17
CA GLU A 141 -3.54 -15.66 -9.85
C GLU A 141 -4.92 -15.45 -9.20
N PHE A 142 -5.87 -16.38 -9.37
CA PHE A 142 -7.19 -16.31 -8.75
C PHE A 142 -7.12 -16.45 -7.22
N ILE A 143 -6.27 -17.33 -6.70
CA ILE A 143 -6.06 -17.50 -5.26
C ILE A 143 -5.51 -16.20 -4.66
N TRP A 144 -4.49 -15.62 -5.30
CA TRP A 144 -3.90 -14.35 -4.86
C TRP A 144 -4.85 -13.17 -4.99
N ARG A 145 -5.66 -13.12 -6.04
CA ARG A 145 -6.72 -12.13 -6.19
C ARG A 145 -7.71 -12.21 -5.05
N HIS A 146 -8.18 -13.41 -4.72
CA HIS A 146 -9.14 -13.61 -3.64
C HIS A 146 -8.53 -13.19 -2.31
N ALA A 147 -7.33 -13.67 -1.98
CA ALA A 147 -6.63 -13.29 -0.76
C ALA A 147 -6.40 -11.77 -0.67
N PHE A 148 -6.02 -11.12 -1.77
CA PHE A 148 -5.82 -9.67 -1.85
C PHE A 148 -7.11 -8.90 -1.53
N LEU A 149 -8.22 -9.28 -2.15
CA LEU A 149 -9.51 -8.63 -1.93
C LEU A 149 -10.05 -8.89 -0.52
N ARG A 150 -9.91 -10.13 -0.02
CA ARG A 150 -10.30 -10.52 1.33
C ARG A 150 -9.57 -9.68 2.38
N ASP A 151 -8.25 -9.59 2.27
CA ASP A 151 -7.42 -8.90 3.26
C ASP A 151 -7.56 -7.36 3.20
N LEU A 152 -8.21 -6.85 2.15
CA LEU A 152 -8.63 -5.44 2.04
C LEU A 152 -10.11 -5.23 2.34
N SER A 153 -10.86 -6.25 2.75
CA SER A 153 -12.31 -6.18 2.98
C SER A 153 -13.11 -5.75 1.74
N LEU A 154 -12.66 -6.14 0.55
CA LEU A 154 -13.23 -5.82 -0.76
C LEU A 154 -13.90 -7.02 -1.45
N LEU A 155 -14.07 -8.15 -0.76
CA LEU A 155 -14.84 -9.26 -1.30
C LEU A 155 -16.31 -8.84 -1.47
N PRO A 156 -16.91 -9.06 -2.65
CA PRO A 156 -18.34 -8.81 -2.84
C PRO A 156 -19.18 -9.65 -1.87
N ALA A 157 -20.23 -9.05 -1.28
CA ALA A 157 -21.17 -9.76 -0.41
C ALA A 157 -22.17 -10.64 -1.20
N ALA A 158 -22.39 -10.33 -2.47
CA ALA A 158 -23.17 -11.10 -3.44
C ALA A 158 -22.60 -10.87 -4.86
N ALA A 159 -23.31 -11.28 -5.91
CA ALA A 159 -22.92 -11.22 -7.34
C ALA A 159 -22.62 -9.81 -7.91
N ASP A 160 -22.36 -8.82 -7.05
CA ASP A 160 -21.76 -7.55 -7.43
C ASP A 160 -20.40 -7.81 -8.07
N ARG A 161 -20.20 -7.16 -9.22
CA ARG A 161 -19.03 -7.33 -10.05
C ARG A 161 -17.78 -7.13 -9.20
N TYR A 162 -16.88 -8.12 -9.24
CA TYR A 162 -15.55 -7.97 -8.67
C TYR A 162 -14.90 -6.65 -9.09
N PRO A 163 -14.04 -6.07 -8.24
CA PRO A 163 -13.29 -4.87 -8.60
C PRO A 163 -12.60 -5.05 -9.97
N PRO A 164 -12.54 -3.97 -10.77
CA PRO A 164 -11.85 -3.99 -12.05
C PRO A 164 -10.44 -4.52 -11.87
N ARG A 165 -9.98 -5.30 -12.85
CA ARG A 165 -8.64 -5.88 -12.80
C ARG A 165 -7.62 -4.73 -12.82
N PRO A 166 -6.62 -4.74 -11.91
CA PRO A 166 -5.50 -3.81 -11.99
C PRO A 166 -4.80 -3.89 -13.35
N LEU A 167 -4.11 -2.82 -13.73
CA LEU A 167 -3.27 -2.80 -14.93
C LEU A 167 -2.20 -3.90 -14.87
N HIS A 168 -1.62 -4.09 -13.68
CA HIS A 168 -0.69 -5.15 -13.40
C HIS A 168 -1.40 -6.51 -13.32
N ARG A 169 -0.95 -7.47 -14.13
CA ARG A 169 -1.65 -8.75 -14.30
C ARG A 169 -1.43 -9.75 -13.17
N SER A 170 -0.35 -9.60 -12.39
CA SER A 170 -0.01 -10.51 -11.29
C SER A 170 -0.47 -9.97 -9.94
N TRP A 171 -1.51 -10.59 -9.41
CA TRP A 171 -2.03 -10.43 -8.05
C TRP A 171 -1.05 -10.91 -7.00
N ARG A 172 -0.24 -11.94 -7.30
CA ARG A 172 0.82 -12.36 -6.38
C ARG A 172 1.83 -11.25 -6.11
N LEU A 173 2.26 -10.55 -7.15
CA LEU A 173 3.18 -9.41 -7.02
C LEU A 173 2.51 -8.23 -6.30
N LEU A 174 1.25 -7.92 -6.63
CA LEU A 174 0.48 -6.89 -5.93
C LEU A 174 0.33 -7.22 -4.43
N TYR A 175 -0.01 -8.46 -4.09
CA TYR A 175 -0.11 -8.91 -2.72
C TYR A 175 1.25 -8.80 -2.00
N ALA A 176 2.31 -9.30 -2.61
CA ALA A 176 3.64 -9.19 -2.02
C ALA A 176 4.03 -7.72 -1.75
N ALA A 177 3.80 -6.82 -2.72
CA ALA A 177 4.15 -5.41 -2.59
C ALA A 177 3.25 -4.67 -1.58
N ALA A 178 1.95 -4.97 -1.56
CA ALA A 178 0.99 -4.33 -0.67
C ALA A 178 1.04 -4.84 0.77
N PHE A 179 1.65 -5.99 1.05
CA PHE A 179 1.65 -6.61 2.40
C PHE A 179 3.07 -6.88 2.96
N ASN A 180 4.14 -6.47 2.26
CA ASN A 180 5.52 -6.57 2.77
C ASN A 180 5.93 -5.49 3.80
N GLY A 181 5.04 -4.55 4.12
CA GLY A 181 5.29 -3.43 5.03
C GLY A 181 5.75 -2.13 4.36
N ALA A 182 6.11 -2.12 3.09
CA ALA A 182 6.55 -0.92 2.37
C ALA A 182 5.44 0.09 2.07
N HIS A 183 4.20 -0.38 2.16
CA HIS A 183 3.00 0.45 2.15
C HIS A 183 2.80 1.27 3.42
N SER A 184 3.58 1.05 4.49
CA SER A 184 3.42 1.80 5.73
C SER A 184 4.12 3.15 5.67
N TYR A 185 3.62 4.15 6.40
CA TYR A 185 4.37 5.37 6.70
C TYR A 185 5.74 5.07 7.36
N TRP A 186 5.80 4.02 8.18
CA TRP A 186 7.02 3.56 8.86
C TRP A 186 8.18 3.31 7.89
N PHE A 187 7.90 2.79 6.69
CA PHE A 187 8.94 2.47 5.69
C PHE A 187 9.90 3.64 5.41
N ARG A 188 9.37 4.87 5.33
CA ARG A 188 10.20 6.07 5.10
C ARG A 188 10.53 6.85 6.37
N ARG A 189 9.74 6.69 7.45
CA ARG A 189 9.80 7.56 8.65
C ARG A 189 9.62 6.79 9.96
N SER A 190 10.41 5.72 10.13
CA SER A 190 10.37 4.82 11.28
C SER A 190 10.58 5.51 12.64
N SER A 191 11.48 6.49 12.72
CA SER A 191 11.85 7.13 14.00
C SER A 191 10.72 7.89 14.69
N ARG A 192 9.66 8.27 13.95
CA ARG A 192 8.56 9.10 14.46
C ARG A 192 7.28 8.32 14.70
N HIS A 193 7.21 7.06 14.28
CA HIS A 193 5.95 6.34 14.26
C HIS A 193 5.67 5.67 15.61
N ILE A 194 4.44 5.82 16.09
CA ILE A 194 3.97 5.32 17.38
C ILE A 194 3.19 4.02 17.18
N GLY A 195 2.26 4.00 16.23
CA GLY A 195 1.41 2.85 15.94
C GLY A 195 0.72 2.98 14.60
N ALA A 196 0.28 1.85 14.05
CA ALA A 196 -0.48 1.81 12.81
C ALA A 196 -1.29 0.53 12.71
N TYR A 197 -2.33 0.60 11.89
CA TYR A 197 -3.05 -0.58 11.41
C TYR A 197 -3.60 -0.30 10.02
N ARG A 198 -3.78 -1.38 9.25
CA ARG A 198 -4.47 -1.34 7.98
C ARG A 198 -5.96 -1.24 8.21
N ILE A 199 -6.59 -0.25 7.57
CA ILE A 199 -8.05 -0.06 7.62
C ILE A 199 -8.73 -1.02 6.65
N GLY A 200 -8.15 -1.18 5.45
CA GLY A 200 -8.67 -2.04 4.39
C GLY A 200 -8.36 -1.46 3.02
N GLY A 201 -9.32 -1.56 2.10
CA GLY A 201 -9.28 -0.86 0.83
C GLY A 201 -10.65 -0.40 0.37
N PHE A 202 -10.65 0.52 -0.58
CA PHE A 202 -11.84 0.98 -1.30
C PHE A 202 -11.55 1.01 -2.80
N LEU A 203 -12.61 0.98 -3.59
CA LEU A 203 -12.59 1.08 -5.04
C LEU A 203 -12.87 2.53 -5.45
N LEU A 204 -12.00 3.05 -6.31
CA LEU A 204 -12.21 4.30 -7.01
C LEU A 204 -12.60 3.98 -8.45
N GLU A 205 -13.88 4.17 -8.81
CA GLU A 205 -14.36 3.90 -10.19
C GLU A 205 -14.18 5.10 -11.11
N SER A 206 -14.30 6.31 -10.56
CA SER A 206 -14.17 7.57 -11.32
C SER A 206 -12.81 8.23 -11.02
N PRO A 207 -12.26 9.06 -11.91
CA PRO A 207 -11.03 9.78 -11.61
C PRO A 207 -11.21 10.94 -10.61
N TYR A 208 -12.35 11.01 -9.92
CA TYR A 208 -12.71 12.07 -8.99
C TYR A 208 -12.82 11.50 -7.57
N MET A 209 -12.06 12.09 -6.65
CA MET A 209 -12.02 11.70 -5.25
C MET A 209 -12.46 12.87 -4.38
N LEU A 210 -13.42 12.65 -3.49
CA LEU A 210 -13.83 13.66 -2.51
C LEU A 210 -13.05 13.44 -1.21
N LEU A 211 -12.34 14.48 -0.75
CA LEU A 211 -11.58 14.49 0.49
C LEU A 211 -12.29 15.42 1.49
N THR A 212 -12.31 15.05 2.77
CA THR A 212 -12.87 15.90 3.82
C THR A 212 -12.17 15.72 5.17
N ALA A 213 -12.04 16.82 5.91
CA ALA A 213 -11.56 16.91 7.29
C ALA A 213 -12.68 16.79 8.33
N LYS A 214 -13.91 16.52 7.90
CA LYS A 214 -15.08 16.33 8.77
C LYS A 214 -16.01 15.27 8.19
N LEU A 215 -16.73 14.54 9.06
CA LEU A 215 -17.77 13.58 8.62
C LEU A 215 -19.09 14.26 8.22
N ALA A 216 -19.19 15.58 8.35
CA ALA A 216 -20.26 16.36 7.73
C ALA A 216 -19.71 16.93 6.42
N VAL A 217 -20.07 16.32 5.29
CA VAL A 217 -19.67 16.83 3.97
C VAL A 217 -20.40 18.15 3.73
N PRO A 218 -19.71 19.22 3.31
CA PRO A 218 -20.35 20.49 3.02
C PRO A 218 -21.35 20.35 1.87
N GLN A 219 -22.47 21.06 1.97
CA GLN A 219 -23.54 21.04 0.95
C GLN A 219 -23.12 21.71 -0.36
N TRP A 220 -22.08 22.54 -0.31
CA TRP A 220 -21.53 23.27 -1.43
C TRP A 220 -20.01 23.26 -1.35
N LEU A 221 -19.37 23.17 -2.51
CA LEU A 221 -17.92 23.25 -2.66
C LEU A 221 -17.60 24.31 -3.73
N PRO A 222 -16.48 25.05 -3.58
CA PRO A 222 -16.02 25.95 -4.64
C PRO A 222 -15.81 25.22 -5.98
N PRO A 223 -15.92 25.95 -7.11
CA PRO A 223 -15.57 25.42 -8.42
C PRO A 223 -14.17 24.80 -8.45
N GLN A 224 -14.02 23.72 -9.24
CA GLN A 224 -12.76 22.99 -9.32
C GLN A 224 -11.60 23.83 -9.94
N GLU A 225 -11.93 24.85 -10.72
CA GLU A 225 -10.97 25.76 -11.37
C GLU A 225 -10.18 26.60 -10.37
N ASP A 226 -10.77 26.87 -9.20
CA ASP A 226 -10.13 27.60 -8.09
C ASP A 226 -9.04 26.77 -7.39
N GLY A 227 -8.94 25.49 -7.74
CA GLY A 227 -7.96 24.56 -7.18
C GLY A 227 -8.37 24.00 -5.81
N PRO A 228 -7.70 22.91 -5.36
CA PRO A 228 -8.07 22.24 -4.12
C PRO A 228 -7.79 23.09 -2.88
N GLN A 229 -6.81 23.99 -2.93
CA GLN A 229 -6.39 24.80 -1.79
C GLN A 229 -7.53 25.69 -1.27
N ILE A 230 -8.19 26.44 -2.16
CA ILE A 230 -9.28 27.34 -1.79
C ILE A 230 -10.45 26.54 -1.18
N ALA A 231 -10.82 25.42 -1.79
CA ALA A 231 -11.88 24.56 -1.27
C ALA A 231 -11.53 23.98 0.12
N ILE A 232 -10.31 23.50 0.29
CA ILE A 232 -9.83 22.97 1.59
C ILE A 232 -9.85 24.07 2.65
N GLU A 233 -9.29 25.25 2.38
CA GLU A 233 -9.23 26.35 3.33
C GLU A 233 -10.64 26.75 3.79
N MET A 234 -11.56 26.95 2.83
CA MET A 234 -12.92 27.42 3.11
C MET A 234 -13.82 26.37 3.77
N THR A 235 -13.78 25.11 3.32
CA THR A 235 -14.79 24.11 3.71
C THR A 235 -14.22 22.89 4.40
N GLY A 236 -12.89 22.75 4.46
CA GLY A 236 -12.22 21.55 4.94
C GLY A 236 -12.43 20.34 4.04
N ALA A 237 -12.79 20.55 2.77
CA ALA A 237 -13.07 19.48 1.83
C ALA A 237 -12.76 19.91 0.39
N CYS A 238 -12.46 18.95 -0.48
CA CYS A 238 -12.29 19.23 -1.90
C CYS A 238 -12.59 18.00 -2.76
N VAL A 239 -13.01 18.25 -4.01
CA VAL A 239 -13.02 17.22 -5.05
C VAL A 239 -11.69 17.31 -5.79
N LEU A 240 -10.94 16.22 -5.76
CA LEU A 240 -9.65 16.10 -6.40
C LEU A 240 -9.79 15.30 -7.70
N PRO A 241 -9.54 15.91 -8.87
CA PRO A 241 -9.60 15.22 -10.16
C PRO A 241 -8.31 14.43 -10.43
N ASN A 242 -8.33 13.64 -11.51
CA ASN A 242 -7.17 12.90 -12.02
C ASN A 242 -6.57 11.88 -11.01
N ALA A 243 -7.40 11.34 -10.11
CA ALA A 243 -7.01 10.21 -9.28
C ALA A 243 -7.06 8.90 -10.07
N ARG A 244 -6.07 8.03 -9.90
CA ARG A 244 -5.98 6.75 -10.63
C ARG A 244 -7.14 5.83 -10.23
N PRO A 245 -8.06 5.46 -11.15
CA PRO A 245 -9.12 4.51 -10.85
C PRO A 245 -8.56 3.13 -10.54
N GLY A 246 -9.21 2.39 -9.65
CA GLY A 246 -8.77 1.07 -9.22
C GLY A 246 -8.85 0.88 -7.71
N ILE A 247 -8.12 -0.11 -7.21
CA ILE A 247 -8.11 -0.46 -5.79
C ILE A 247 -7.15 0.45 -5.04
N TRP A 248 -7.65 1.11 -4.00
CA TRP A 248 -6.89 1.93 -3.06
C TRP A 248 -6.80 1.23 -1.71
N ILE A 249 -5.59 1.19 -1.15
CA ILE A 249 -5.29 0.62 0.15
C ILE A 249 -5.24 1.75 1.17
N THR A 250 -5.86 1.54 2.32
CA THR A 250 -6.00 2.54 3.36
C THR A 250 -5.36 2.09 4.66
N ASP A 251 -4.51 2.96 5.19
CA ASP A 251 -3.74 2.70 6.40
C ASP A 251 -3.93 3.88 7.37
N PHE A 252 -4.08 3.57 8.65
CA PHE A 252 -4.02 4.54 9.73
C PHE A 252 -2.62 4.54 10.32
N HIS A 253 -2.07 5.72 10.56
CA HIS A 253 -0.84 5.89 11.33
C HIS A 253 -1.01 6.93 12.43
N LEU A 254 -0.40 6.63 13.57
CA LEU A 254 -0.18 7.55 14.68
C LEU A 254 1.31 7.84 14.75
N VAL A 255 1.68 9.11 14.57
CA VAL A 255 3.10 9.51 14.48
C VAL A 255 3.36 10.71 15.38
N ARG A 256 4.60 10.89 15.82
CA ARG A 256 5.02 12.05 16.58
C ARG A 256 4.99 13.30 15.69
N CYS A 257 4.61 14.44 16.27
CA CYS A 257 4.63 15.74 15.57
C CYS A 257 5.99 15.94 14.87
N PRO A 258 6.01 16.22 13.55
CA PRO A 258 7.25 16.34 12.80
C PRO A 258 8.01 17.65 13.05
N ASN A 259 7.31 18.69 13.51
CA ASN A 259 7.83 20.05 13.71
C ASN A 259 8.20 20.37 15.16
N CYS A 260 7.95 19.46 16.10
CA CYS A 260 7.97 19.78 17.51
C CYS A 260 9.17 19.13 18.22
N THR A 261 9.99 19.95 18.88
CA THR A 261 10.92 19.56 19.96
C THR A 261 10.46 20.06 21.33
N LEU A 262 9.30 20.73 21.39
CA LEU A 262 8.83 21.54 22.52
C LEU A 262 7.68 20.87 23.30
N ASN A 263 7.69 21.08 24.62
CA ASN A 263 6.77 20.52 25.62
C ASN A 263 5.29 20.98 25.49
N LYS A 264 4.93 21.82 24.50
CA LYS A 264 3.58 22.37 24.31
C LYS A 264 2.80 21.75 23.15
N CYS A 265 3.42 20.95 22.30
CA CYS A 265 2.66 20.21 21.29
C CYS A 265 2.05 18.96 21.95
N ALA A 266 0.77 18.69 21.71
CA ALA A 266 0.12 17.42 22.06
C ALA A 266 0.88 16.18 21.53
N GLY A 267 1.83 16.41 20.62
CA GLY A 267 2.96 15.52 20.33
C GLY A 267 2.63 14.44 19.32
N VAL A 268 1.36 14.34 18.90
CA VAL A 268 0.85 13.24 18.10
C VAL A 268 0.04 13.76 16.91
N LEU A 269 0.33 13.20 15.74
CA LEU A 269 -0.30 13.47 14.46
C LEU A 269 -1.02 12.19 14.01
N GLN A 270 -2.30 12.31 13.70
CA GLN A 270 -3.08 11.24 13.07
C GLN A 270 -2.92 11.34 11.56
N VAL A 271 -2.75 10.21 10.89
CA VAL A 271 -2.53 10.15 9.44
C VAL A 271 -3.46 9.11 8.85
N LEU A 272 -4.32 9.53 7.93
CA LEU A 272 -5.03 8.65 7.01
C LEU A 272 -4.29 8.67 5.67
N ASP A 273 -3.65 7.54 5.34
CA ASP A 273 -3.01 7.35 4.04
C ASP A 273 -3.90 6.47 3.16
N ALA A 274 -4.18 6.93 1.94
CA ALA A 274 -4.77 6.13 0.88
C ALA A 274 -3.77 6.04 -0.28
N ARG A 275 -3.51 4.82 -0.76
CA ARG A 275 -2.50 4.56 -1.79
C ARG A 275 -3.05 3.60 -2.84
N HIS A 276 -2.92 3.94 -4.11
CA HIS A 276 -3.28 3.04 -5.19
C HIS A 276 -2.45 1.75 -5.09
N CYS A 277 -3.08 0.58 -5.24
CA CYS A 277 -2.44 -0.72 -5.00
C CYS A 277 -1.18 -0.97 -5.84
N GLU A 278 -1.12 -0.38 -7.03
CA GLU A 278 0.02 -0.52 -7.95
C GLU A 278 1.19 0.40 -7.63
N LEU A 279 1.00 1.41 -6.77
CA LEU A 279 2.06 2.34 -6.36
C LEU A 279 3.31 1.60 -5.87
N PHE A 280 3.11 0.48 -5.18
CA PHE A 280 4.19 -0.32 -4.59
C PHE A 280 4.98 -1.15 -5.60
N LEU A 281 4.60 -1.11 -6.88
CA LEU A 281 5.37 -1.70 -7.97
C LEU A 281 6.22 -0.64 -8.69
N GLU A 282 6.00 0.64 -8.41
CA GLU A 282 6.62 1.75 -9.13
C GLU A 282 8.00 2.09 -8.56
N GLN A 283 9.02 2.12 -9.42
CA GLN A 283 10.38 2.42 -8.99
C GLN A 283 10.51 3.82 -8.39
N GLY A 284 9.76 4.80 -8.90
CA GLY A 284 9.73 6.17 -8.40
C GLY A 284 9.26 6.28 -6.94
N PHE A 285 8.36 5.39 -6.53
CA PHE A 285 7.96 5.27 -5.12
C PHE A 285 9.08 4.67 -4.26
N TRP A 286 9.81 3.68 -4.76
CA TRP A 286 10.85 3.00 -3.97
C TRP A 286 12.14 3.80 -3.82
N ASN A 287 12.57 4.49 -4.87
CA ASN A 287 13.80 5.27 -4.88
C ASN A 287 13.64 6.65 -4.20
N GLY A 288 12.43 7.02 -3.80
CA GLY A 288 12.17 8.27 -3.09
C GLY A 288 11.78 9.44 -3.99
N THR A 289 11.89 9.31 -5.31
CA THR A 289 11.72 10.43 -6.26
C THR A 289 10.29 10.95 -6.35
N TRP A 290 9.29 10.12 -6.04
CA TRP A 290 7.91 10.58 -5.90
C TRP A 290 7.68 11.07 -4.48
N GLU A 291 7.35 12.36 -4.38
CA GLU A 291 7.11 13.08 -3.12
C GLU A 291 5.66 13.54 -3.02
N TYR A 292 5.26 13.88 -1.79
CA TYR A 292 3.95 14.45 -1.55
C TYR A 292 3.99 15.96 -1.83
N GLU A 293 3.03 16.44 -2.62
CA GLU A 293 2.70 17.86 -2.77
C GLU A 293 1.60 18.25 -1.77
N ASP A 294 1.69 19.47 -1.24
CA ASP A 294 0.66 20.03 -0.38
C ASP A 294 -0.54 20.51 -1.23
N LEU A 295 -1.74 20.09 -0.85
CA LEU A 295 -2.99 20.53 -1.49
C LEU A 295 -3.65 21.70 -0.77
N GLY A 296 -3.39 21.86 0.53
CA GLY A 296 -3.98 22.89 1.37
C GLY A 296 -4.15 22.43 2.82
N ASP A 297 -4.40 23.41 3.68
CA ASP A 297 -4.63 23.24 5.11
C ASP A 297 -6.03 23.79 5.48
N HIS A 298 -6.72 23.11 6.38
CA HIS A 298 -7.97 23.57 6.98
C HIS A 298 -7.79 23.71 8.49
N TYR A 299 -8.00 24.92 8.98
CA TYR A 299 -7.96 25.25 10.40
C TYR A 299 -9.38 25.25 10.94
N ASN A 300 -9.58 24.49 12.01
CA ASN A 300 -10.80 24.56 12.79
C ASN A 300 -10.45 25.08 14.18
N ASP A 301 -10.57 26.40 14.33
CA ASP A 301 -10.29 27.11 15.58
C ASP A 301 -11.38 26.89 16.66
N GLU A 302 -12.53 26.32 16.27
CA GLU A 302 -13.58 25.95 17.22
C GLU A 302 -13.17 24.69 18.00
N GLU A 303 -13.58 24.62 19.26
CA GLU A 303 -13.39 23.42 20.07
C GLU A 303 -14.17 22.24 19.46
N THR A 304 -13.45 21.31 18.82
CA THR A 304 -14.07 20.12 18.24
C THR A 304 -14.00 18.94 19.17
N PRO A 305 -15.08 18.15 19.34
CA PRO A 305 -15.05 16.94 20.15
C PRO A 305 -14.34 15.77 19.46
N THR A 306 -14.05 15.88 18.15
CA THR A 306 -13.50 14.77 17.35
C THR A 306 -12.56 15.25 16.27
N ALA A 307 -11.45 14.52 16.05
CA ALA A 307 -10.68 14.57 14.81
C ALA A 307 -11.22 13.48 13.88
N ALA A 308 -11.72 13.87 12.72
CA ALA A 308 -12.23 12.91 11.75
C ALA A 308 -11.87 13.30 10.33
N CYS A 309 -11.67 12.34 9.45
CA CYS A 309 -11.47 12.60 8.03
C CYS A 309 -12.02 11.46 7.21
N ALA A 310 -12.33 11.74 5.94
CA ALA A 310 -12.87 10.73 5.04
C ALA A 310 -12.45 10.98 3.59
N ILE A 311 -12.47 9.88 2.83
CA ILE A 311 -12.16 9.84 1.40
C ILE A 311 -13.28 9.05 0.73
N PHE A 312 -13.84 9.60 -0.35
CA PHE A 312 -14.94 8.99 -1.10
C PHE A 312 -14.63 8.95 -2.59
N ASN A 313 -15.12 7.92 -3.28
CA ASN A 313 -15.28 7.94 -4.72
C ASN A 313 -16.42 8.92 -5.07
N ALA A 314 -16.13 9.98 -5.82
CA ALA A 314 -17.14 10.96 -6.25
C ALA A 314 -17.96 10.42 -7.45
N SER A 315 -18.69 9.33 -7.23
CA SER A 315 -19.57 8.72 -8.23
C SER A 315 -20.95 8.44 -7.66
N THR A 316 -21.96 8.37 -8.52
CA THR A 316 -23.35 8.09 -8.12
C THR A 316 -23.52 6.72 -7.44
N ARG A 317 -22.68 5.74 -7.80
CA ARG A 317 -22.66 4.40 -7.17
C ARG A 317 -22.13 4.41 -5.74
N ALA A 318 -21.36 5.42 -5.36
CA ALA A 318 -20.80 5.52 -4.03
C ALA A 318 -21.82 5.99 -2.98
N HIS A 319 -23.02 6.44 -3.38
CA HIS A 319 -23.97 7.11 -2.50
C HIS A 319 -24.30 6.33 -1.21
N GLU A 320 -24.52 5.00 -1.31
CA GLU A 320 -24.78 4.16 -0.14
C GLU A 320 -23.54 4.02 0.77
N SER A 321 -22.35 3.80 0.17
CA SER A 321 -21.09 3.72 0.91
C SER A 321 -20.77 5.02 1.64
N ILE A 322 -20.98 6.16 0.97
CA ILE A 322 -20.86 7.50 1.54
C ILE A 322 -21.83 7.62 2.71
N SER A 323 -23.12 7.34 2.51
CA SER A 323 -24.15 7.47 3.56
C SER A 323 -23.82 6.64 4.80
N CYS A 324 -23.35 5.39 4.62
CA CYS A 324 -22.91 4.52 5.71
C CYS A 324 -21.71 5.09 6.49
N VAL A 325 -20.76 5.71 5.80
CA VAL A 325 -19.58 6.33 6.41
C VAL A 325 -19.93 7.63 7.12
N LEU A 326 -20.80 8.46 6.54
CA LEU A 326 -21.26 9.71 7.13
C LEU A 326 -22.20 9.51 8.33
N HIS A 327 -22.90 8.37 8.43
CA HIS A 327 -23.69 8.02 9.61
C HIS A 327 -22.79 7.64 10.79
N SER A 328 -22.06 8.62 11.32
CA SER A 328 -21.01 8.48 12.34
C SER A 328 -21.47 7.68 13.57
N LYS A 329 -22.70 7.89 14.05
CA LYS A 329 -23.27 7.17 15.20
C LYS A 329 -23.27 5.64 15.08
N SER A 330 -23.24 5.10 13.85
CA SER A 330 -23.28 3.66 13.59
C SER A 330 -21.94 2.95 13.83
N TRP A 331 -20.84 3.70 13.81
CA TRP A 331 -19.50 3.10 13.84
C TRP A 331 -18.51 3.88 14.69
N VAL A 332 -18.65 5.19 14.89
CA VAL A 332 -17.77 5.97 15.78
C VAL A 332 -17.87 5.44 17.21
N ARG A 333 -16.76 5.53 17.96
CA ARG A 333 -16.71 5.10 19.36
C ARG A 333 -17.51 6.05 20.25
N ARG A 334 -17.83 5.59 21.45
CA ARG A 334 -18.45 6.44 22.48
C ARG A 334 -17.53 7.61 22.80
N CYS A 335 -18.10 8.77 23.14
CA CYS A 335 -17.35 10.02 23.31
C CYS A 335 -16.25 9.97 24.40
N ASP A 336 -16.36 9.03 25.34
CA ASP A 336 -15.39 8.78 26.40
C ASP A 336 -14.21 7.88 25.99
N ASP A 337 -14.27 7.29 24.79
CA ASP A 337 -13.20 6.45 24.23
C ASP A 337 -12.39 7.24 23.18
N PRO A 338 -11.17 7.71 23.51
CA PRO A 338 -10.34 8.51 22.63
C PRO A 338 -9.61 7.68 21.56
N GLN A 339 -9.77 6.34 21.56
CA GLN A 339 -9.06 5.52 20.58
C GLN A 339 -9.55 5.82 19.15
N PRO A 340 -8.65 5.83 18.16
CA PRO A 340 -9.06 5.94 16.77
C PRO A 340 -9.92 4.75 16.39
N LYS A 341 -10.92 5.00 15.56
CA LYS A 341 -11.68 3.99 14.84
C LYS A 341 -11.76 4.39 13.38
N ALA A 342 -11.63 3.40 12.52
CA ALA A 342 -11.80 3.58 11.09
C ALA A 342 -12.99 2.74 10.61
N HIS A 343 -13.57 3.18 9.51
CA HIS A 343 -14.65 2.48 8.84
C HIS A 343 -14.40 2.48 7.34
N CYS A 344 -14.49 1.30 6.73
CA CYS A 344 -14.25 1.12 5.30
C CYS A 344 -15.49 0.50 4.66
N ARG A 345 -15.84 1.03 3.50
CA ARG A 345 -16.90 0.55 2.61
C ARG A 345 -16.33 0.46 1.20
N PRO A 346 -16.98 -0.28 0.28
CA PRO A 346 -16.46 -0.50 -1.07
C PRO A 346 -16.05 0.78 -1.82
N TYR A 347 -16.66 1.94 -1.53
CA TYR A 347 -16.35 3.21 -2.21
C TYR A 347 -15.95 4.36 -1.28
N ALA A 348 -15.68 4.07 -0.01
CA ALA A 348 -15.46 5.10 1.00
C ALA A 348 -14.61 4.60 2.17
N VAL A 349 -13.78 5.47 2.72
CA VAL A 349 -13.07 5.24 3.98
C VAL A 349 -13.21 6.46 4.88
N ALA A 350 -13.29 6.23 6.18
CA ALA A 350 -13.18 7.27 7.18
C ALA A 350 -12.38 6.84 8.39
N LEU A 351 -11.85 7.84 9.08
CA LEU A 351 -11.19 7.75 10.36
C LEU A 351 -11.84 8.75 11.31
N ASN A 352 -12.03 8.36 12.56
CA ASN A 352 -12.48 9.22 13.64
C ASN A 352 -11.75 8.88 14.93
N SER A 353 -11.38 9.91 15.68
CA SER A 353 -10.90 9.80 17.04
C SER A 353 -11.61 10.86 17.89
N ASN A 354 -12.16 10.45 19.03
CA ASN A 354 -12.69 11.40 20.00
C ASN A 354 -11.52 12.14 20.65
N LEU A 355 -11.66 13.44 20.81
CA LEU A 355 -10.67 14.29 21.43
C LEU A 355 -11.09 14.59 22.86
N LEU A 356 -10.12 14.64 23.78
CA LEU A 356 -10.40 14.94 25.18
C LEU A 356 -10.68 16.44 25.34
N SER A 357 -11.77 16.78 26.01
CA SER A 357 -12.29 18.15 26.16
C SER A 357 -11.33 19.14 26.83
N ASN A 358 -10.31 18.65 27.53
CA ASN A 358 -9.31 19.48 28.19
C ASN A 358 -8.03 19.70 27.35
N SER A 359 -8.00 19.26 26.09
CA SER A 359 -6.76 19.17 25.30
C SER A 359 -6.76 19.92 23.96
N ASN A 360 -7.88 20.53 23.55
CA ASN A 360 -7.99 21.11 22.20
C ASN A 360 -8.06 22.64 22.24
N GLN A 361 -7.10 23.33 21.61
CA GLN A 361 -7.22 24.76 21.28
C GLN A 361 -7.63 24.99 19.82
N GLY A 362 -7.66 23.92 19.02
CA GLY A 362 -8.08 23.88 17.63
C GLY A 362 -7.61 22.59 16.95
N LEU A 363 -8.08 22.33 15.73
CA LEU A 363 -7.69 21.17 14.92
C LEU A 363 -7.24 21.64 13.53
N VAL A 364 -6.00 21.32 13.15
CA VAL A 364 -5.51 21.55 11.79
C VAL A 364 -5.53 20.25 11.01
N SER A 365 -6.13 20.30 9.82
CA SER A 365 -6.14 19.19 8.86
C SER A 365 -5.38 19.58 7.61
N ARG A 366 -4.33 18.83 7.29
CA ARG A 366 -3.52 19.01 6.08
C ARG A 366 -3.81 17.92 5.06
N PHE A 367 -3.94 18.33 3.80
CA PHE A 367 -4.19 17.43 2.68
C PHE A 367 -2.98 17.43 1.75
N GLN A 368 -2.54 16.23 1.36
CA GLN A 368 -1.40 16.05 0.47
C GLN A 368 -1.71 14.98 -0.57
N ALA A 369 -1.12 15.11 -1.75
CA ALA A 369 -1.20 14.11 -2.81
C ALA A 369 0.19 13.71 -3.30
N MET A 370 0.31 12.54 -3.91
CA MET A 370 1.48 12.12 -4.67
C MET A 370 1.05 11.79 -6.08
N ARG A 371 1.78 12.32 -7.06
CA ARG A 371 1.53 12.09 -8.48
C ARG A 371 2.56 11.14 -9.09
N ASP A 372 2.10 10.36 -10.05
CA ASP A 372 2.96 9.64 -10.97
C ASP A 372 3.66 10.62 -11.91
N THR A 373 4.95 10.88 -11.66
CA THR A 373 5.75 11.81 -12.47
C THR A 373 6.30 11.19 -13.75
N THR A 374 6.12 9.88 -13.94
CA THR A 374 6.62 9.15 -15.11
C THR A 374 5.56 8.87 -16.17
N GLY A 375 4.28 8.94 -15.78
CA GLY A 375 3.12 8.75 -16.63
C GLY A 375 2.29 10.03 -16.80
N ASN A 376 0.97 9.89 -16.70
CA ASN A 376 0.00 10.95 -17.02
C ASN A 376 -0.24 11.94 -15.85
N GLY A 377 0.65 12.03 -14.86
CA GLY A 377 0.47 12.90 -13.70
C GLY A 377 -0.70 12.50 -12.78
N GLN A 378 -1.16 11.24 -12.88
CA GLN A 378 -2.27 10.73 -12.08
C GLN A 378 -1.92 10.71 -10.59
N ILE A 379 -2.90 10.99 -9.76
CA ILE A 379 -2.74 10.92 -8.31
C ILE A 379 -2.81 9.45 -7.88
N VAL A 380 -1.77 9.02 -7.18
CA VAL A 380 -1.54 7.62 -6.78
C VAL A 380 -1.42 7.44 -5.27
N SER A 381 -1.31 8.52 -4.51
CA SER A 381 -1.48 8.52 -3.06
C SER A 381 -2.12 9.82 -2.58
N ILE A 382 -2.95 9.70 -1.54
CA ILE A 382 -3.49 10.79 -0.73
C ILE A 382 -3.06 10.58 0.71
N ARG A 383 -2.78 11.69 1.38
CA ARG A 383 -2.56 11.76 2.82
C ARG A 383 -3.41 12.87 3.40
N ILE A 384 -4.17 12.54 4.44
CA ILE A 384 -4.82 13.54 5.30
C ILE A 384 -4.21 13.41 6.68
N THR A 385 -3.68 14.50 7.23
CA THR A 385 -3.12 14.51 8.58
C THR A 385 -3.88 15.45 9.48
N GLN A 386 -4.15 15.04 10.72
CA GLN A 386 -4.89 15.83 11.70
C GLN A 386 -4.06 16.02 12.96
N GLN A 387 -3.91 17.27 13.39
CA GLN A 387 -3.12 17.67 14.55
C GLN A 387 -3.89 18.67 15.40
N ILE A 388 -3.90 18.42 16.70
CA ILE A 388 -4.38 19.39 17.70
C ILE A 388 -3.26 20.41 17.92
N TYR A 389 -3.60 21.70 17.89
CA TYR A 389 -2.68 22.79 18.22
C TYR A 389 -3.10 23.53 19.48
#